data_AF-A0A5A7X371-F1
#
_entry.id   AF-A0A5A7X371-F1
#
_cell.length_a   1.000
_cell.length_b   1.000
_cell.length_c   1.000
_cell.angle_alpha   90.00
_cell.angle_beta   90.00
_cell.angle_gamma   90.00
#
_symmetry.space_group_name_H-M   'P 1'
#
loop_
_entity.id
_entity.type
_entity.pdbx_description
1 polymer ?
#
loop_
_entity_poly.entity_id
_entity_poly.type
_entity_poly.pdbx_seq_one_letter_code
_entity_poly.pdbx_strand_id
1 'polypeptide(L)'
;MTAVRAALLVVGLAAGWYGAWLLWQFPGVIIVRIAVWAAAGVVLHDFVFAPLCVVVGFTGRRLIRGRWWTPVTVAGLCTVVLGLLAIPVFDKPGLRPDNLTVLDRDYPRGLLLSVAVVWACVPIYYLIARRLPVRQNEAVERERTDDVDGQPPPV
;
A
#
# COMPACT_ATOMS: atom_id res chain seq x y z
N MET A 1 16.52 1.04 23.48
CA MET A 1 15.50 1.42 22.47
C MET A 1 15.03 2.88 22.56
N THR A 2 15.74 3.76 23.29
CA THR A 2 15.34 5.17 23.50
C THR A 2 15.99 6.15 22.54
N ALA A 3 17.26 5.94 22.15
CA ALA A 3 18.01 6.85 21.30
C ALA A 3 17.43 6.99 19.87
N VAL A 4 17.13 5.87 19.21
CA VAL A 4 16.50 5.88 17.87
C VAL A 4 15.13 6.55 17.91
N ARG A 5 14.34 6.27 18.95
CA ARG A 5 13.02 6.89 19.13
C ARG A 5 13.13 8.40 19.35
N ALA A 6 14.06 8.84 20.20
CA ALA A 6 14.33 10.24 20.43
C ALA A 6 14.82 10.94 19.15
N ALA A 7 15.71 10.30 18.38
CA ALA A 7 16.17 10.82 17.10
C ALA A 7 15.01 10.99 16.12
N LEU A 8 14.14 9.99 15.98
CA LEU A 8 12.95 10.08 15.11
C LEU A 8 12.01 11.21 15.55
N LEU A 9 11.81 11.40 16.87
CA LEU A 9 11.00 12.49 17.39
C LEU A 9 11.61 13.85 17.06
N VAL A 10 12.90 14.04 17.30
CA VAL A 10 13.60 15.30 17.01
C VAL A 10 13.55 15.61 15.52
N VAL A 11 13.84 14.63 14.67
CA VAL A 11 13.79 14.79 13.21
C VAL A 11 12.37 15.11 12.75
N GLY A 12 11.37 14.40 13.25
CA GLY A 12 9.96 14.64 12.90
C GLY A 12 9.48 16.04 13.31
N LEU A 13 9.82 16.48 14.52
CA LEU A 13 9.47 17.83 15.00
C LEU A 13 10.21 18.91 14.21
N ALA A 14 11.49 18.73 13.91
CA ALA A 14 12.27 19.66 13.10
C ALA A 14 11.69 19.79 11.67
N ALA A 15 11.33 18.66 11.06
CA ALA A 15 10.69 18.64 9.74
C ALA A 15 9.30 19.30 9.76
N GLY A 16 8.48 19.02 10.79
CA GLY A 16 7.17 19.64 10.97
C GLY A 16 7.26 21.15 11.18
N TRP A 17 8.19 21.61 12.03
CA TRP A 17 8.45 23.02 12.25
C TRP A 17 8.92 23.73 10.98
N TYR A 18 9.86 23.11 10.25
CA TYR A 18 10.34 23.64 8.98
C TYR A 18 9.22 23.76 7.94
N GLY A 19 8.36 22.73 7.83
CA GLY A 19 7.19 22.77 6.96
C GLY A 19 6.20 23.88 7.32
N ALA A 20 5.91 24.06 8.62
CA ALA A 20 5.04 25.13 9.10
C ALA A 20 5.63 26.52 8.83
N TRP A 21 6.95 26.68 9.01
CA TRP A 21 7.66 27.90 8.67
C TRP A 21 7.58 28.24 7.18
N LEU A 22 7.73 27.24 6.29
CA LEU A 22 7.53 27.43 4.85
C LEU A 22 6.09 27.84 4.52
N LEU A 23 5.11 27.21 5.18
CA LEU A 23 3.70 27.49 4.93
C LEU A 23 3.31 28.92 5.30
N TRP A 24 3.91 29.45 6.37
CA TRP A 24 3.65 30.81 6.87
C TRP A 24 4.09 31.90 5.89
N GLN A 25 5.00 31.59 4.96
CA GLN A 25 5.48 32.53 3.95
C GLN A 25 4.48 32.71 2.81
N PHE A 26 3.46 31.86 2.70
CA PHE A 26 2.44 32.00 1.65
C PHE A 26 1.35 33.03 2.01
N PRO A 27 0.74 33.68 1.01
CA PRO A 27 -0.46 34.48 1.19
C PRO A 27 -1.59 33.67 1.85
N GLY A 28 -2.39 34.31 2.71
CA GLY A 28 -3.47 33.65 3.45
C GLY A 28 -4.48 32.89 2.57
N VAL A 29 -4.76 33.38 1.36
CA VAL A 29 -5.62 32.68 0.39
C VAL A 29 -5.07 31.30 0.00
N ILE A 30 -3.75 31.17 -0.11
CA ILE A 30 -3.09 29.91 -0.46
C ILE A 30 -3.15 28.97 0.74
N ILE A 31 -2.91 29.47 1.95
CA ILE A 31 -3.00 28.69 3.18
C ILE A 31 -4.42 28.10 3.33
N VAL A 32 -5.46 28.90 3.11
CA VAL A 32 -6.85 28.42 3.14
C VAL A 32 -7.10 27.34 2.08
N ARG A 33 -6.59 27.50 0.86
CA ARG A 33 -6.71 26.47 -0.19
C ARG A 33 -6.02 25.16 0.19
N ILE A 34 -4.83 25.24 0.78
CA ILE A 34 -4.10 24.06 1.29
C ILE A 34 -4.91 23.39 2.40
N ALA A 35 -5.45 24.16 3.35
CA ALA A 35 -6.27 23.63 4.44
C ALA A 35 -7.55 22.95 3.93
N VAL A 36 -8.25 23.57 2.97
CA VAL A 36 -9.44 22.98 2.33
C VAL A 36 -9.08 21.70 1.59
N TRP A 37 -7.99 21.68 0.83
CA TRP A 37 -7.53 20.48 0.12
C TRP A 37 -7.18 19.35 1.10
N ALA A 38 -6.45 19.66 2.18
CA ALA A 38 -6.11 18.69 3.21
C ALA A 38 -7.35 18.12 3.91
N ALA A 39 -8.29 18.98 4.30
CA ALA A 39 -9.54 18.57 4.93
C ALA A 39 -10.40 17.72 3.99
N ALA A 40 -10.54 18.14 2.72
CA ALA A 40 -11.25 17.36 1.70
C ALA A 40 -10.61 15.99 1.49
N GLY A 41 -9.27 15.91 1.48
CA GLY A 41 -8.54 14.65 1.41
C GLY A 41 -8.85 13.70 2.57
N VAL A 42 -8.84 14.20 3.82
CA VAL A 42 -9.20 13.41 5.01
C VAL A 42 -10.64 12.93 4.95
N VAL A 43 -11.58 13.82 4.62
CA VAL A 43 -13.01 13.46 4.50
C VAL A 43 -13.21 12.40 3.42
N LEU A 44 -12.62 12.58 2.24
CA LEU A 44 -12.72 11.60 1.16
C LEU A 44 -12.09 10.25 1.58
N HIS A 45 -10.95 10.28 2.27
CA HIS A 45 -10.29 9.08 2.78
C HIS A 45 -11.17 8.30 3.76
N ASP A 46 -11.63 8.96 4.82
CA ASP A 46 -12.27 8.28 5.94
C ASP A 46 -13.72 7.88 5.62
N PHE A 47 -14.41 8.64 4.77
CA PHE A 47 -15.80 8.35 4.40
C PHE A 47 -15.96 7.54 3.13
N VAL A 48 -14.95 7.49 2.24
CA VAL A 48 -15.06 6.75 0.97
C VAL A 48 -14.04 5.62 0.89
N PHE A 49 -12.75 5.92 1.01
CA PHE A 49 -11.72 4.90 0.84
C PHE A 49 -11.75 3.86 1.97
N ALA A 50 -11.80 4.29 3.24
CA ALA A 50 -11.81 3.35 4.36
C ALA A 50 -13.02 2.39 4.34
N PRO A 51 -14.28 2.85 4.13
CA PRO A 51 -15.42 1.94 4.01
C PRO A 51 -15.33 1.03 2.80
N LEU A 52 -14.87 1.53 1.65
CA LEU A 52 -14.68 0.73 0.44
C LEU A 52 -13.64 -0.37 0.67
N CYS A 53 -12.52 -0.06 1.31
CA CYS A 53 -11.51 -1.04 1.70
C CYS A 53 -12.08 -2.11 2.64
N VAL A 54 -12.93 -1.72 3.60
CA VAL A 54 -13.62 -2.68 4.49
C VAL A 54 -14.54 -3.59 3.70
N VAL A 55 -15.38 -3.04 2.81
CA VAL A 55 -16.30 -3.82 1.98
C VAL A 55 -15.54 -4.78 1.07
N VAL A 56 -14.51 -4.31 0.38
CA VAL A 56 -13.68 -5.15 -0.51
C VAL A 56 -12.92 -6.22 0.28
N GLY A 57 -12.34 -5.88 1.42
CA GLY A 57 -11.66 -6.84 2.29
C GLY A 57 -12.61 -7.91 2.84
N PHE A 58 -13.78 -7.50 3.30
CA PHE A 58 -14.80 -8.39 3.85
C PHE A 58 -15.40 -9.31 2.78
N THR A 59 -15.85 -8.75 1.66
CA THR A 59 -16.42 -9.52 0.54
C THR A 59 -15.36 -10.42 -0.10
N GLY A 60 -14.17 -9.89 -0.31
CA GLY A 60 -13.03 -10.63 -0.83
C GLY A 60 -12.71 -11.84 0.05
N ARG A 61 -12.63 -11.68 1.36
CA ARG A 61 -12.33 -12.80 2.29
C ARG A 61 -13.42 -13.87 2.27
N ARG A 62 -14.67 -13.48 1.98
CA ARG A 62 -15.80 -14.41 1.87
C ARG A 62 -15.83 -15.16 0.53
N LEU A 63 -15.37 -14.51 -0.54
CA LEU A 63 -15.36 -15.05 -1.91
C LEU A 63 -14.11 -15.88 -2.20
N ILE A 64 -12.93 -15.36 -1.85
CA ILE A 64 -11.63 -15.96 -2.14
C ILE A 64 -11.17 -16.71 -0.89
N ARG A 65 -11.30 -18.04 -0.91
CA ARG A 65 -10.96 -18.90 0.23
C ARG A 65 -9.54 -19.49 0.13
N GLY A 66 -8.92 -19.65 1.30
CA GLY A 66 -7.69 -20.41 1.45
C GLY A 66 -6.46 -19.71 0.90
N ARG A 67 -5.55 -20.49 0.31
CA ARG A 67 -4.20 -20.04 -0.02
C ARG A 67 -4.14 -18.92 -1.09
N TRP A 68 -5.24 -18.68 -1.81
CA TRP A 68 -5.47 -17.67 -2.86
C TRP A 68 -5.64 -16.24 -2.37
N TRP A 69 -6.02 -16.06 -1.11
CA TRP A 69 -6.32 -14.73 -0.57
C TRP A 69 -5.14 -13.77 -0.69
N THR A 70 -4.01 -14.10 -0.07
CA THR A 70 -2.86 -13.20 0.05
C THR A 70 -2.33 -12.69 -1.30
N PRO A 71 -1.98 -13.54 -2.29
CA PRO A 71 -1.42 -13.03 -3.54
C PRO A 71 -2.46 -12.29 -4.39
N VAL A 72 -3.75 -12.68 -4.32
CA VAL A 72 -4.82 -11.96 -5.04
C VAL A 72 -5.06 -10.57 -4.43
N THR A 73 -5.03 -10.44 -3.10
CA THR A 73 -5.15 -9.14 -2.43
C THR A 73 -3.98 -8.22 -2.80
N VAL A 74 -2.75 -8.74 -2.86
CA VAL A 74 -1.57 -7.96 -3.28
C VAL A 74 -1.69 -7.54 -4.75
N ALA A 75 -2.07 -8.44 -5.65
CA ALA A 75 -2.27 -8.11 -7.06
C ALA A 75 -3.39 -7.07 -7.25
N GLY A 76 -4.48 -7.19 -6.48
CA GLY A 76 -5.57 -6.21 -6.44
C GLY A 76 -5.10 -4.84 -5.98
N LEU A 77 -4.34 -4.76 -4.88
CA LEU A 77 -3.75 -3.51 -4.38
C LEU A 77 -2.85 -2.86 -5.44
N CYS A 78 -1.95 -3.64 -6.04
CA CYS A 78 -1.07 -3.16 -7.11
C CYS A 78 -1.88 -2.64 -8.31
N THR A 79 -2.98 -3.29 -8.66
CA THR A 79 -3.87 -2.84 -9.75
C THR A 79 -4.48 -1.47 -9.43
N VAL A 80 -4.96 -1.25 -8.19
CA VAL A 80 -5.49 0.06 -7.77
C VAL A 80 -4.42 1.13 -7.83
N VAL A 81 -3.22 0.84 -7.31
CA VAL A 81 -2.09 1.80 -7.34
C VAL A 81 -1.70 2.15 -8.77
N LEU A 82 -1.57 1.16 -9.66
CA LEU A 82 -1.29 1.41 -11.07
C LEU A 82 -2.38 2.23 -11.75
N GLY A 83 -3.65 1.96 -11.42
CA GLY A 83 -4.79 2.76 -11.90
C GLY A 83 -4.69 4.22 -11.46
N LEU A 84 -4.42 4.47 -10.18
CA LEU A 84 -4.26 5.84 -9.64
C LEU A 84 -3.08 6.57 -10.29
N LEU A 85 -1.96 5.89 -10.52
CA LEU A 85 -0.79 6.45 -11.21
C LEU A 85 -1.06 6.76 -12.68
N ALA A 86 -1.99 6.04 -13.32
CA ALA A 86 -2.33 6.25 -14.71
C ALA A 86 -3.25 7.46 -14.94
N ILE A 87 -4.02 7.90 -13.94
CA ILE A 87 -4.95 9.04 -14.04
C ILE A 87 -4.29 10.29 -14.67
N PRO A 88 -3.16 10.82 -14.15
CA PRO A 88 -2.59 12.07 -14.66
C PRO A 88 -2.06 11.97 -16.10
N VAL A 89 -1.82 10.77 -16.62
CA VAL A 89 -1.22 10.55 -17.94
C VAL A 89 -2.23 10.10 -19.00
N PHE A 90 -3.44 9.71 -18.58
CA PHE A 90 -4.44 9.08 -19.45
C PHE A 90 -4.93 10.01 -20.57
N ASP A 91 -5.21 11.26 -20.22
CA ASP A 91 -5.75 12.26 -21.15
C ASP A 91 -4.68 13.04 -21.91
N LYS A 92 -3.40 12.66 -21.77
CA LYS A 92 -2.26 13.31 -22.44
C LYS A 92 -2.31 14.84 -22.35
N PRO A 93 -2.36 15.41 -21.13
CA PRO A 93 -2.51 16.85 -20.94
C PRO A 93 -1.43 17.61 -21.73
N GLY A 94 -1.86 18.70 -22.39
CA GLY A 94 -0.98 19.54 -23.22
C GLY A 94 -0.86 19.12 -24.69
N LEU A 95 -1.54 18.06 -25.14
CA LEU A 95 -1.62 17.72 -26.56
C LEU A 95 -2.36 18.82 -27.35
N ARG A 96 -1.72 19.35 -28.40
CA ARG A 96 -2.32 20.31 -29.34
C ARG A 96 -2.09 19.86 -30.79
N PRO A 97 -2.93 20.28 -31.76
CA PRO A 97 -2.76 19.91 -33.16
C PRO A 97 -1.41 20.31 -33.76
N ASP A 98 -0.83 21.40 -33.25
CA ASP A 98 0.42 22.02 -33.68
C ASP A 98 1.63 21.63 -32.80
N ASN A 99 1.39 20.97 -31.66
CA ASN A 99 2.45 20.55 -30.74
C ASN A 99 2.07 19.26 -30.01
N LEU A 100 2.77 18.18 -30.32
CA LEU A 100 2.55 16.90 -29.65
C LEU A 100 2.99 16.98 -28.19
N THR A 101 2.26 16.27 -27.32
CA THR A 101 2.65 16.16 -25.90
C THR A 101 3.92 15.31 -25.75
N VAL A 102 4.69 15.57 -24.68
CA VAL A 102 5.79 14.69 -24.24
C VAL A 102 5.26 13.29 -23.86
N LEU A 103 3.97 13.19 -23.55
CA LEU A 103 3.27 11.93 -23.25
C LEU A 103 2.83 11.24 -24.55
N ASP A 104 3.79 10.89 -25.40
CA ASP A 104 3.55 10.29 -26.71
C ASP A 104 3.12 8.81 -26.63
N ARG A 105 3.49 8.12 -25.56
CA ARG A 105 3.22 6.69 -25.34
C ARG A 105 1.73 6.35 -25.29
N ASP A 106 1.41 5.11 -25.62
CA ASP A 106 0.10 4.53 -25.36
C ASP A 106 -0.02 4.07 -23.90
N TYR A 107 -0.48 4.99 -23.05
CA TYR A 107 -0.68 4.74 -21.61
C TYR A 107 -1.78 3.71 -21.32
N PRO A 108 -2.93 3.66 -22.03
CA PRO A 108 -3.90 2.58 -21.88
C PRO A 108 -3.28 1.19 -22.09
N ARG A 109 -2.51 1.00 -23.17
CA ARG A 109 -1.81 -0.27 -23.43
C ARG A 109 -0.75 -0.56 -22.37
N GLY A 110 0.03 0.46 -21.97
CA GLY A 110 1.03 0.33 -20.90
C GLY A 110 0.44 -0.09 -19.56
N LEU A 111 -0.71 0.47 -19.19
CA LEU A 111 -1.44 0.11 -17.97
C LEU A 111 -1.94 -1.34 -18.04
N LEU A 112 -2.56 -1.73 -19.15
CA LEU A 112 -3.05 -3.10 -19.35
C LEU A 112 -1.91 -4.13 -19.24
N LEU A 113 -0.77 -3.86 -19.88
CA LEU A 113 0.41 -4.72 -19.79
C LEU A 113 0.94 -4.81 -18.35
N SER A 114 1.02 -3.68 -17.64
CA SER A 114 1.49 -3.64 -16.26
C SER A 114 0.58 -4.44 -15.33
N VAL A 115 -0.74 -4.28 -15.47
CA VAL A 115 -1.74 -5.06 -14.73
C VAL A 115 -1.62 -6.55 -15.08
N ALA A 116 -1.48 -6.90 -16.36
CA ALA A 116 -1.30 -8.29 -16.78
C ALA A 116 -0.05 -8.94 -16.16
N VAL A 117 1.08 -8.21 -16.10
CA VAL A 117 2.31 -8.67 -15.44
C VAL A 117 2.08 -8.92 -13.94
N VAL A 118 1.44 -7.98 -13.25
CA VAL A 118 1.09 -8.13 -11.82
C VAL A 118 0.24 -9.37 -11.58
N TRP A 119 -0.78 -9.58 -12.40
CA TRP A 119 -1.66 -10.75 -12.26
C TRP A 119 -1.00 -12.06 -12.65
N ALA A 120 -0.02 -12.05 -13.57
CA ALA A 120 0.79 -13.22 -13.89
C ALA A 120 1.64 -13.68 -12.70
N CYS A 121 2.04 -12.77 -11.79
CA CYS A 121 2.77 -13.14 -10.58
C CYS A 121 1.96 -14.05 -9.64
N VAL A 122 0.62 -14.00 -9.67
CA VAL A 122 -0.24 -14.82 -8.80
C VAL A 122 -0.08 -16.33 -9.07
N PRO A 123 -0.29 -16.86 -10.30
CA PRO A 123 -0.05 -18.27 -10.58
C PRO A 123 1.43 -18.64 -10.47
N ILE A 124 2.36 -17.74 -10.86
CA ILE A 124 3.81 -17.97 -10.73
C ILE A 124 4.19 -18.22 -9.27
N TYR A 125 3.66 -17.43 -8.34
CA TYR A 125 3.87 -17.61 -6.91
C TYR A 125 3.46 -19.02 -6.45
N TYR A 126 2.34 -19.57 -6.92
CA TYR A 126 1.97 -20.95 -6.59
C TYR A 126 2.90 -22.00 -7.18
N LEU A 127 3.34 -21.81 -8.41
CA LEU A 127 4.27 -22.73 -9.06
C LEU A 127 5.58 -22.80 -8.28
N ILE A 128 6.09 -21.65 -7.81
CA ILE A 128 7.31 -21.55 -7.00
C ILE A 128 7.07 -22.08 -5.58
N ALA A 129 5.98 -21.66 -4.91
CA ALA A 129 5.68 -22.08 -3.55
C ALA A 129 5.44 -23.59 -3.42
N ARG A 130 4.96 -24.27 -4.47
CA ARG A 130 4.87 -25.74 -4.53
C ARG A 130 6.24 -26.42 -4.60
N ARG A 131 7.27 -25.73 -5.08
CA ARG A 131 8.63 -26.24 -5.23
C ARG A 131 9.52 -25.94 -4.02
N LEU A 132 9.11 -25.00 -3.18
CA LEU A 132 9.84 -24.65 -1.96
C LEU A 132 9.43 -25.61 -0.81
N PRO A 133 10.41 -26.20 -0.08
CA PRO A 133 10.13 -27.07 1.05
C PRO A 133 9.69 -26.26 2.28
N VAL A 134 8.43 -25.81 2.32
CA VAL A 134 7.85 -25.03 3.44
C VAL A 134 7.58 -25.89 4.69
N ARG A 135 8.07 -27.13 4.75
CA ARG A 135 7.75 -28.10 5.81
C ARG A 135 8.62 -28.00 7.08
N GLN A 136 9.51 -27.01 7.18
CA GLN A 136 10.41 -26.88 8.33
C GLN A 136 9.80 -26.13 9.53
N ASN A 137 8.74 -25.35 9.33
CA ASN A 137 8.17 -24.54 10.43
C ASN A 137 7.29 -25.36 11.39
N GLU A 138 6.71 -26.48 10.93
CA GLU A 138 5.91 -27.38 11.78
C GLU A 138 6.78 -28.18 12.78
N ALA A 139 8.05 -28.43 12.46
CA ALA A 139 8.96 -29.16 13.34
C ALA A 139 9.39 -28.31 14.55
N VAL A 140 9.68 -27.02 14.33
CA VAL A 140 10.10 -26.07 15.38
C VAL A 140 8.95 -25.76 16.35
N GLU A 141 7.70 -25.74 15.87
CA GLU A 141 6.54 -25.46 16.72
C GLU A 141 6.17 -26.65 17.63
N ARG A 142 6.40 -27.90 17.18
CA ARG A 142 6.24 -29.10 18.04
C ARG A 142 7.31 -29.22 19.11
N GLU A 143 8.56 -28.89 18.78
CA GLU A 143 9.68 -28.98 19.72
C GLU A 143 9.51 -28.00 20.89
N ARG A 144 8.89 -26.83 20.65
CA ARG A 144 8.59 -25.84 21.69
C ARG A 144 7.47 -26.25 22.65
N THR A 145 6.54 -27.12 22.24
CA THR A 145 5.45 -27.59 23.10
C THR A 145 5.86 -28.75 24.01
N ASP A 146 6.89 -29.51 23.61
CA ASP A 146 7.39 -30.66 24.38
C ASP A 146 8.45 -30.25 25.43
N ASP A 147 9.03 -29.05 25.35
CA ASP A 147 10.06 -28.52 26.25
C ASP A 147 9.50 -27.76 27.47
N VAL A 148 8.18 -27.85 27.72
CA VAL A 148 7.58 -27.37 28.98
C VAL A 148 7.60 -28.53 29.98
N ASP A 149 8.80 -28.86 30.43
CA ASP A 149 9.02 -29.82 31.50
C ASP A 149 8.25 -29.43 32.77
N GLY A 150 7.72 -30.47 33.42
CA GLY A 150 6.76 -30.40 34.50
C GLY A 150 7.21 -29.57 35.70
N GLN A 151 6.25 -28.84 36.25
CA GLN A 151 6.35 -28.21 37.56
C GLN A 151 6.71 -29.26 38.63
N PRO A 152 7.81 -29.09 39.40
CA PRO A 152 8.20 -30.08 40.40
C PRO A 152 7.16 -30.13 41.53
N PRO A 153 6.91 -31.32 42.12
CA PRO A 153 5.89 -31.49 43.14
C PRO A 153 6.22 -30.69 44.40
N PRO A 154 5.21 -30.13 45.09
CA PRO A 154 5.42 -29.38 46.32
C PRO A 154 5.91 -30.31 47.42
N VAL A 155 6.98 -29.88 48.10
CA VAL A 155 7.54 -30.48 49.32
C VAL A 155 6.68 -30.19 50.54
#